data_AF-A0A7C4Y7A9-F1
#
_entry.id   AF-A0A7C4Y7A9-F1
#
_cell.length_a   1.000
_cell.length_b   1.000
_cell.length_c   1.000
_cell.angle_alpha   90.00
_cell.angle_beta   90.00
_cell.angle_gamma   90.00
#
_symmetry.space_group_name_H-M   'P 1'
#
loop_
_entity.id
_entity.type
_entity.pdbx_description
1 polymer ?
#
loop_
_entity_poly.entity_id
_entity_poly.type
_entity_poly.pdbx_seq_one_letter_code
_entity_poly.pdbx_strand_id
1 'polypeptide(L)'
;MLSMECLRELRESWFPHTTDSGLARLIGLLEEGSPLLIAGCFTKSTPMGCLATHVAWNHPHTRHLTNDAGILWLTRVAGLNPATSALIREWDARGPSDWELCSDLLAELRAESARRGPEVSDESRELQFV
;
A
#
# COMPACT_ATOMS: atom_id res chain seq x y z
N MET A 1 -8.22 -15.02 6.96
CA MET A 1 -7.24 -15.53 5.98
C MET A 1 -7.31 -14.71 4.71
N LEU A 2 -6.19 -14.15 4.24
CA LEU A 2 -6.06 -13.58 2.90
C LEU A 2 -6.26 -14.67 1.84
N SER A 3 -7.01 -14.35 0.79
CA SER A 3 -7.16 -15.28 -0.34
C SER A 3 -5.85 -15.47 -1.11
N MET A 4 -5.69 -16.62 -1.77
CA MET A 4 -4.52 -16.90 -2.61
C MET A 4 -4.37 -15.91 -3.77
N GLU A 5 -5.49 -15.41 -4.30
CA GLU A 5 -5.50 -14.41 -5.36
C GLU A 5 -4.95 -13.06 -4.86
N CYS A 6 -5.35 -12.64 -3.66
CA CYS A 6 -4.81 -11.45 -3.01
C CYS A 6 -3.32 -11.59 -2.72
N LEU A 7 -2.87 -12.73 -2.19
CA LEU A 7 -1.45 -12.96 -1.93
C LEU A 7 -0.61 -12.89 -3.20
N ARG A 8 -1.10 -13.50 -4.30
CA ARG A 8 -0.43 -13.44 -5.59
C ARG A 8 -0.36 -12.00 -6.11
N GLU A 9 -1.48 -11.27 -6.12
CA GLU A 9 -1.52 -9.88 -6.56
C GLU A 9 -0.60 -8.98 -5.71
N LEU A 10 -0.60 -9.17 -4.40
CA LEU A 10 0.24 -8.43 -3.46
C LEU A 10 1.73 -8.58 -3.84
N ARG A 11 2.17 -9.82 -4.08
CA ARG A 11 3.57 -10.14 -4.38
C ARG A 11 3.99 -9.77 -5.80
N GLU A 12 3.13 -9.97 -6.79
CA GLU A 12 3.46 -9.79 -8.20
C GLU A 12 3.19 -8.37 -8.71
N SER A 13 2.26 -7.63 -8.10
CA SER A 13 1.82 -6.33 -8.61
C SER A 13 1.91 -5.21 -7.59
N TRP A 14 1.71 -5.45 -6.29
CA TRP A 14 1.83 -4.37 -5.30
C TRP A 14 3.28 -4.15 -4.88
N PHE A 15 3.94 -5.19 -4.37
CA PHE A 15 5.28 -5.06 -3.80
C PHE A 15 6.31 -4.50 -4.80
N PRO A 16 6.40 -4.97 -6.06
CA PRO A 16 7.40 -4.42 -7.00
C PRO A 16 7.25 -2.91 -7.27
N HIS A 17 6.07 -2.36 -7.00
CA HIS A 17 5.69 -0.98 -7.30
C HIS A 17 5.41 -0.11 -6.06
N THR A 18 5.52 -0.71 -4.86
CA THR A 18 5.39 -0.01 -3.59
C THR A 18 6.78 0.38 -3.10
N THR A 19 6.99 1.65 -2.77
CA THR A 19 8.26 2.11 -2.17
C THR A 19 8.36 1.71 -0.71
N ASP A 20 9.57 1.77 -0.14
CA ASP A 20 9.81 1.46 1.26
C ASP A 20 9.05 2.42 2.18
N SER A 21 8.98 3.71 1.82
CA SER A 21 8.13 4.70 2.48
C SER A 21 6.64 4.33 2.46
N GLY A 22 6.12 3.86 1.31
CA GLY A 22 4.73 3.42 1.18
C GLY A 22 4.45 2.16 1.98
N LEU A 23 5.38 1.22 1.98
CA LEU A 23 5.30 -0.02 2.74
C LEU A 23 5.30 0.27 4.25
N ALA A 24 6.25 1.07 4.73
CA ALA A 24 6.35 1.49 6.13
C ALA A 24 5.08 2.23 6.59
N ARG A 25 4.51 3.09 5.72
CA ARG A 25 3.26 3.77 6.04
C ARG A 25 2.09 2.81 6.21
N LEU A 26 1.95 1.83 5.32
CA LEU A 26 0.88 0.83 5.45
C LEU A 26 1.03 -0.01 6.73
N ILE A 27 2.25 -0.44 7.04
CA ILE A 27 2.56 -1.19 8.27
C ILE A 27 2.10 -0.39 9.49
N GLY A 28 2.54 0.87 9.63
CA GLY A 28 2.17 1.71 10.78
C GLY A 28 0.66 1.91 10.90
N LEU A 29 -0.05 2.13 9.80
CA LEU A 29 -1.51 2.29 9.81
C LEU A 29 -2.24 1.04 10.29
N LEU A 30 -1.78 -0.14 9.87
CA LEU A 30 -2.38 -1.42 10.28
C LEU A 30 -2.05 -1.77 11.74
N GLU A 31 -0.82 -1.50 12.19
CA GLU A 31 -0.39 -1.71 13.57
C GLU A 31 -1.17 -0.83 14.57
N GLU A 32 -1.42 0.42 14.20
CA GLU A 32 -2.16 1.38 15.02
C GLU A 32 -3.68 1.18 14.95
N GLY A 33 -4.19 0.34 14.04
CA GLY A 33 -5.62 0.26 13.74
C GLY A 33 -6.19 1.61 13.31
N SER A 34 -5.42 2.35 12.51
CA SER A 34 -5.65 3.78 12.27
C SER A 34 -7.00 4.04 11.59
N PRO A 35 -7.81 5.00 12.07
CA PRO A 35 -9.07 5.37 11.42
C PRO A 35 -8.85 6.04 10.04
N LEU A 36 -7.61 6.40 9.71
CA LEU A 36 -7.24 6.95 8.41
C LEU A 36 -7.12 5.88 7.32
N LEU A 37 -7.06 4.61 7.69
CA LEU A 37 -7.00 3.49 6.76
C LEU A 37 -8.43 3.00 6.50
N ILE A 38 -9.08 3.59 5.50
CA ILE A 38 -10.50 3.32 5.22
C ILE A 38 -10.68 2.23 4.16
N ALA A 39 -11.84 1.57 4.16
CA ALA A 39 -12.30 0.82 2.99
C ALA A 39 -12.65 1.85 1.90
N GLY A 40 -11.90 1.81 0.78
CA GLY A 40 -12.05 2.80 -0.26
C GLY A 40 -12.93 2.26 -1.35
N CYS A 41 -14.25 2.49 -1.31
CA CYS A 41 -15.12 1.99 -2.36
C CYS A 41 -14.85 2.72 -3.69
N PHE A 42 -13.90 2.20 -4.50
CA PHE A 42 -13.46 2.74 -5.80
C PHE A 42 -14.58 2.86 -6.85
N THR A 43 -15.77 2.36 -6.52
CA THR A 43 -16.96 2.34 -7.38
C THR A 43 -18.06 3.30 -6.93
N LYS A 44 -17.99 3.90 -5.73
CA LYS A 44 -19.07 4.73 -5.16
C LYS A 44 -18.65 6.12 -4.68
N SER A 45 -17.40 6.31 -4.28
CA SER A 45 -16.87 7.61 -3.85
C SER A 45 -15.37 7.70 -4.12
N THR A 46 -14.82 8.92 -4.08
CA THR A 46 -13.39 9.14 -4.23
C THR A 46 -12.64 8.44 -3.07
N PRO A 47 -11.86 7.40 -3.33
CA PRO A 47 -11.35 6.50 -2.28
C PRO A 47 -10.09 7.10 -1.63
N MET A 48 -10.28 8.18 -0.87
CA MET A 48 -9.18 8.80 -0.11
C MET A 48 -8.89 8.01 1.16
N GLY A 49 -7.62 7.67 1.41
CA GLY A 49 -7.21 6.98 2.64
C GLY A 49 -7.35 5.44 2.63
N CYS A 50 -7.62 4.82 1.48
CA CYS A 50 -7.51 3.37 1.35
C CYS A 50 -6.06 2.91 1.13
N LEU A 51 -5.84 1.59 1.08
CA LEU A 51 -4.51 0.97 0.88
C LEU A 51 -3.74 1.62 -0.27
N ALA A 52 -4.33 1.65 -1.48
CA ALA A 52 -3.66 2.21 -2.66
C ALA A 52 -3.38 3.71 -2.51
N THR A 53 -4.24 4.46 -1.84
CA THR A 53 -4.05 5.90 -1.66
C THR A 53 -2.90 6.20 -0.70
N HIS A 54 -2.75 5.45 0.39
CA HIS A 54 -1.60 5.60 1.29
C HIS A 54 -0.29 5.22 0.60
N VAL A 55 -0.28 4.18 -0.23
CA VAL A 55 0.89 3.87 -1.07
C VAL A 55 1.16 5.02 -2.05
N ALA A 56 0.14 5.50 -2.75
CA ALA A 56 0.28 6.53 -3.76
C ALA A 56 0.81 7.86 -3.20
N TRP A 57 0.33 8.29 -2.03
CA TRP A 57 0.80 9.50 -1.36
C TRP A 57 2.25 9.42 -0.89
N ASN A 58 2.79 8.21 -0.70
CA ASN A 58 4.17 7.98 -0.30
C ASN A 58 5.07 7.53 -1.46
N HIS A 59 4.54 7.47 -2.67
CA HIS A 59 5.24 7.02 -3.87
C HIS A 59 5.70 8.23 -4.73
N PRO A 60 6.97 8.29 -5.20
CA PRO A 60 7.54 9.45 -5.89
C PRO A 60 6.74 9.95 -7.09
N HIS A 61 6.19 9.02 -7.89
CA HIS A 61 5.45 9.36 -9.10
C HIS A 61 4.03 9.88 -8.85
N THR A 62 3.49 9.71 -7.64
CA THR A 62 2.07 9.96 -7.35
C THR A 62 1.84 10.81 -6.11
N ARG A 63 2.86 11.10 -5.30
CA ARG A 63 2.77 11.90 -4.06
C ARG A 63 2.24 13.33 -4.24
N HIS A 64 2.36 13.89 -5.44
CA HIS A 64 1.86 15.23 -5.76
C HIS A 64 0.37 15.24 -6.13
N LEU A 65 -0.24 14.06 -6.26
CA LEU A 65 -1.65 13.88 -6.59
C LEU A 65 -2.47 13.83 -5.29
N THR A 66 -3.70 14.35 -5.35
CA THR A 66 -4.62 14.38 -4.22
C THR A 66 -5.64 13.25 -4.32
N ASN A 67 -6.78 13.54 -4.92
CA ASN A 67 -7.98 12.72 -4.91
C ASN A 67 -7.84 11.42 -5.71
N ASP A 68 -7.12 11.46 -6.83
CA ASP A 68 -7.01 10.33 -7.76
C ASP A 68 -5.71 9.54 -7.56
N ALA A 69 -4.94 9.84 -6.52
CA ALA A 69 -3.61 9.28 -6.31
C ALA A 69 -3.63 7.75 -6.28
N GLY A 70 -4.54 7.14 -5.51
CA GLY A 70 -4.68 5.68 -5.42
C GLY A 70 -5.07 5.03 -6.75
N ILE A 71 -6.01 5.64 -7.49
CA ILE A 71 -6.46 5.13 -8.81
C ILE A 71 -5.31 5.20 -9.82
N LEU A 72 -4.60 6.33 -9.86
CA LEU A 72 -3.50 6.53 -10.78
C LEU A 72 -2.30 5.64 -10.42
N TRP A 73 -2.03 5.43 -9.13
CA TRP A 73 -1.01 4.47 -8.72
C TRP A 73 -1.37 3.04 -9.16
N LEU A 74 -2.59 2.57 -8.89
CA LEU A 74 -3.04 1.25 -9.32
C LEU A 74 -2.92 1.09 -10.84
N THR A 75 -3.49 2.02 -11.60
CA THR A 75 -3.61 1.89 -13.06
C THR A 75 -2.31 2.20 -13.83
N ARG A 76 -1.46 3.10 -13.32
CA ARG A 76 -0.28 3.59 -14.05
C ARG A 76 1.04 3.08 -13.48
N VAL A 77 1.09 2.75 -12.20
CA VAL A 77 2.31 2.23 -11.56
C VAL A 77 2.21 0.71 -11.38
N ALA A 78 1.17 0.23 -10.71
CA ALA A 78 0.99 -1.20 -10.44
C ALA A 78 0.41 -2.00 -11.62
N GLY A 79 -0.10 -1.33 -12.66
CA GLY A 79 -0.73 -1.98 -13.82
C GLY A 79 -2.04 -2.71 -13.50
N LEU A 80 -2.69 -2.36 -12.39
CA LEU A 80 -3.92 -2.97 -11.88
C LEU A 80 -5.15 -2.14 -12.21
N ASN A 81 -6.26 -2.83 -12.46
CA ASN A 81 -7.57 -2.20 -12.54
C ASN A 81 -8.24 -2.25 -11.16
N PRO A 82 -8.59 -1.10 -10.54
CA PRO A 82 -9.24 -1.08 -9.22
C PRO A 82 -10.50 -1.93 -9.13
N ALA A 83 -11.28 -2.04 -10.20
CA ALA A 83 -12.51 -2.82 -10.23
C ALA A 83 -12.28 -4.34 -10.25
N THR A 84 -11.10 -4.80 -10.65
CA THR A 84 -10.76 -6.23 -10.75
C THR A 84 -9.65 -6.65 -9.80
N SER A 85 -8.97 -5.71 -9.14
CA SER A 85 -7.95 -6.00 -8.13
C SER A 85 -8.55 -6.85 -7.02
N ALA A 86 -7.98 -8.03 -6.81
CA ALA A 86 -8.40 -8.95 -5.78
C ALA A 86 -8.23 -8.30 -4.40
N LEU A 87 -7.08 -7.65 -4.16
CA LEU A 87 -6.78 -7.04 -2.87
C LEU A 87 -7.73 -5.88 -2.57
N ILE A 88 -7.97 -4.99 -3.54
CA ILE A 88 -8.89 -3.87 -3.35
C ILE A 88 -10.31 -4.37 -3.08
N ARG A 89 -10.79 -5.36 -3.84
CA ARG A 89 -12.13 -5.91 -3.65
C ARG A 89 -12.29 -6.58 -2.29
N GLU A 90 -11.29 -7.34 -1.85
CA GLU A 90 -11.30 -8.00 -0.54
C GLU A 90 -11.23 -6.96 0.59
N TRP A 91 -10.38 -5.94 0.45
CA TRP A 91 -10.30 -4.82 1.38
C TRP A 91 -11.61 -4.03 1.46
N ASP A 92 -12.25 -3.75 0.33
CA ASP A 92 -13.53 -3.02 0.30
C ASP A 92 -14.69 -3.83 0.91
N ALA A 93 -14.65 -5.16 0.78
CA ALA A 93 -15.68 -6.04 1.31
C ALA A 93 -15.59 -6.22 2.83
N ARG A 94 -14.37 -6.31 3.37
CA ARG A 94 -14.11 -6.68 4.78
C ARG A 94 -13.63 -5.50 5.62
N GLY A 95 -12.81 -4.64 5.03
CA GLY A 95 -12.36 -3.38 5.59
C GLY A 95 -11.43 -3.49 6.80
N PRO A 96 -11.09 -2.33 7.39
CA PRO A 96 -10.18 -2.24 8.54
C PRO A 96 -10.71 -2.87 9.83
N SER A 97 -12.02 -3.12 9.92
CA SER A 97 -12.64 -3.80 11.07
C SER A 97 -12.41 -5.30 11.09
N ASP A 98 -11.99 -5.90 9.97
CA ASP A 98 -11.69 -7.33 9.91
C ASP A 98 -10.27 -7.60 10.39
N TRP A 99 -10.17 -7.96 11.68
CA TRP A 99 -8.88 -8.20 12.34
C TRP A 99 -8.05 -9.30 11.68
N GLU A 100 -8.71 -10.33 11.15
CA GLU A 100 -8.01 -11.45 10.53
C GLU A 100 -7.36 -11.00 9.21
N LEU A 101 -8.08 -10.25 8.38
CA LEU A 101 -7.55 -9.63 7.17
C LEU A 101 -6.37 -8.69 7.49
N CYS A 102 -6.56 -7.79 8.47
CA CYS A 102 -5.53 -6.83 8.88
C CYS A 102 -4.27 -7.53 9.38
N SER A 103 -4.42 -8.58 10.19
CA SER A 103 -3.31 -9.38 10.72
C SER A 103 -2.54 -10.08 9.60
N ASP A 104 -3.22 -10.71 8.65
CA ASP A 104 -2.57 -11.41 7.54
C ASP A 104 -1.84 -10.44 6.60
N LEU A 105 -2.48 -9.29 6.29
CA LEU A 105 -1.88 -8.26 5.45
C LEU A 105 -0.64 -7.66 6.12
N LEU A 106 -0.71 -7.38 7.42
CA LEU A 106 0.42 -6.88 8.19
C LEU A 106 1.59 -7.88 8.20
N ALA A 107 1.31 -9.18 8.34
CA ALA A 107 2.33 -10.21 8.30
C ALA A 107 3.09 -10.23 6.95
N GLU A 108 2.36 -10.16 5.83
CA GLU A 108 2.97 -10.13 4.49
C GLU A 108 3.76 -8.83 4.24
N LEU A 109 3.24 -7.68 4.66
CA LEU A 109 3.94 -6.40 4.53
C LEU A 109 5.25 -6.37 5.32
N ARG A 110 5.24 -6.91 6.54
CA ARG A 110 6.47 -7.05 7.36
C ARG A 110 7.46 -8.03 6.76
N ALA A 111 6.99 -9.15 6.23
CA ALA A 111 7.84 -10.13 5.54
C ALA A 111 8.52 -9.49 4.32
N GLU A 112 7.78 -8.70 3.54
CA GLU A 112 8.34 -7.97 2.40
C GLU A 112 9.35 -6.90 2.84
N SER A 113 9.06 -6.12 3.88
CA SER A 113 9.99 -5.14 4.42
C SER A 113 11.29 -5.80 4.90
N ALA A 114 11.18 -6.93 5.61
CA ALA A 114 12.34 -7.71 6.03
C ALA A 114 13.14 -8.28 4.85
N ARG A 115 12.45 -8.69 3.76
CA ARG A 115 13.08 -9.22 2.54
C ARG A 115 13.90 -8.16 1.79
N ARG A 116 13.43 -6.90 1.78
CA ARG A 116 14.17 -5.78 1.17
C ARG A 116 15.42 -5.40 1.94
N GLY A 117 15.44 -5.71 3.24
CA GLY A 117 16.51 -5.33 4.15
C GLY A 117 16.44 -3.84 4.53
N PRO A 118 17.29 -3.39 5.47
CA PRO A 118 17.34 -1.98 5.82
C PRO A 118 17.79 -1.17 4.61
N GLU A 119 16.97 -0.19 4.22
CA GLU A 119 17.37 0.87 3.30
C GLU A 119 18.60 1.54 3.93
N VAL A 120 19.78 1.38 3.32
CA VAL A 120 20.96 2.15 3.71
C VAL A 120 20.62 3.58 3.30
N SER A 121 20.13 4.39 4.24
CA SER A 121 19.86 5.80 3.99
C SER A 121 21.14 6.45 3.48
N ASP A 122 21.10 6.97 2.27
CA ASP A 122 22.20 7.68 1.61
C ASP A 122 22.39 9.08 2.24
N GLU A 123 22.42 9.16 3.57
CA GLU A 123 22.80 10.37 4.33
C GLU A 123 24.33 10.52 4.44
N SER A 124 25.09 9.52 3.98
CA SER A 124 26.56 9.58 3.96
C SER A 124 27.13 10.30 2.73
N ARG A 125 26.31 10.70 1.75
CA ARG A 125 26.77 11.42 0.55
C ARG A 125 26.85 12.94 0.67
N GLU A 126 26.17 13.57 1.63
CA GLU A 126 26.24 15.03 1.79
C GLU A 126 27.36 15.52 2.72
N LEU A 127 28.06 14.62 3.43
CA LEU A 127 29.19 14.99 4.30
C LEU A 127 30.58 14.83 3.65
N GLN A 128 30.65 14.55 2.34
CA GLN A 128 31.94 14.52 1.61
C GLN A 128 32.29 15.83 0.87
N PHE A 129 31.49 16.88 1.00
CA PHE A 129 31.72 18.17 0.33
C PHE A 129 31.74 19.40 1.26
N VAL A 130 32.18 19.23 2.52
CA VAL A 130 32.50 20.36 3.40
C VAL A 130 33.96 20.30 3.83
#